data_AF-U2B4Y4-F1
#
_entry.id   AF-U2B4Y4-F1
#
_cell.length_a   1.000
_cell.length_b   1.000
_cell.length_c   1.000
_cell.angle_alpha   90.00
_cell.angle_beta   90.00
_cell.angle_gamma   90.00
#
_symmetry.space_group_name_H-M   'P 1'
#
loop_
_entity.id
_entity.type
_entity.pdbx_description
1 polymer ?
#
loop_
_entity_poly.entity_id
_entity_poly.type
_entity_poly.pdbx_seq_one_letter_code
_entity_poly.pdbx_strand_id
1 'polypeptide(L)' 'ILRDARGHRRLARLYDFEFTVTGEQRLRGQISMFGQHLGRIELQPHPVLEAQPEPVATQGSDKVIRLEDWRRKAE' A
#
# COMPACT_ATOMS: atom_id res chain seq x y z
N ILE A 1 -21.82 0.31 22.86
CA ILE A 1 -23.01 0.55 21.99
C ILE A 1 -22.66 1.67 21.03
N LEU A 2 -22.81 1.45 19.71
CA LEU A 2 -22.53 2.43 18.66
C LEU A 2 -23.81 2.74 17.87
N ARG A 3 -23.79 3.80 17.05
CA ARG A 3 -24.90 4.08 16.12
C ARG A 3 -24.64 3.41 14.77
N ASP A 4 -25.67 2.81 14.18
CA ASP A 4 -25.61 2.30 12.81
C ASP A 4 -25.71 3.46 11.78
N ALA A 5 -25.63 3.13 10.48
CA ALA A 5 -25.74 4.11 9.40
C ALA A 5 -27.11 4.83 9.36
N ARG A 6 -28.13 4.30 10.04
CA ARG A 6 -29.46 4.92 10.18
C ARG A 6 -29.59 5.72 11.48
N GLY A 7 -28.51 5.81 12.27
CA GLY A 7 -28.47 6.54 13.53
C GLY A 7 -29.00 5.77 14.75
N HIS A 8 -29.44 4.52 14.60
CA HIS A 8 -29.97 3.71 15.69
C HIS A 8 -28.86 3.14 16.57
N ARG A 9 -29.07 3.14 17.89
CA ARG A 9 -28.11 2.53 18.84
C ARG A 9 -28.16 1.01 18.74
N ARG A 10 -27.00 0.39 18.58
CA ARG A 10 -26.83 -1.06 18.49
C ARG A 10 -25.61 -1.54 19.27
N LEU A 11 -25.66 -2.80 19.70
CA LEU A 11 -24.48 -3.49 20.21
C LEU A 11 -23.56 -3.78 19.03
N ALA A 12 -22.34 -3.24 19.11
CA ALA A 12 -21.30 -3.47 18.13
C ALA A 12 -20.24 -4.40 18.72
N ARG A 13 -19.74 -5.32 17.91
CA ARG A 13 -18.48 -6.01 18.17
C ARG A 13 -17.38 -5.27 17.44
N LEU A 14 -16.30 -4.97 18.17
CA LEU A 14 -15.11 -4.33 17.62
C LEU A 14 -14.03 -5.39 17.45
N TYR A 15 -13.39 -5.36 16.29
CA TYR A 15 -12.24 -6.18 15.97
C TYR A 15 -11.10 -5.28 15.59
N ASP A 16 -10.03 -5.32 16.38
CA ASP A 16 -8.76 -4.71 16.01
C ASP A 16 -7.93 -5.76 15.28
N PHE A 17 -7.31 -5.34 14.19
CA PHE A 17 -6.47 -6.22 13.39
C PHE A 17 -5.28 -5.44 12.83
N GLU A 18 -4.32 -6.19 12.34
CA GLU A 18 -3.12 -5.64 11.74
C GLU A 18 -2.98 -6.19 10.32
N PHE A 19 -2.51 -5.35 9.42
CA PHE A 19 -2.32 -5.68 8.01
C PHE A 19 -1.03 -5.04 7.50
N THR A 20 -0.52 -5.50 6.36
CA THR A 20 0.66 -4.93 5.71
C THR A 20 0.33 -4.65 4.24
N VAL A 21 0.90 -3.58 3.66
CA VAL A 21 0.74 -3.27 2.22
C VAL A 21 1.89 -3.90 1.42
N THR A 22 3.13 -3.63 1.83
CA THR A 22 4.36 -4.11 1.16
C THR A 22 5.09 -5.20 1.95
N GLY A 23 4.57 -5.60 3.12
CA GLY A 23 5.20 -6.58 4.01
C GLY A 23 6.19 -6.00 5.03
N GLU A 24 6.69 -4.77 4.83
CA GLU A 24 7.66 -4.15 5.74
C GLU A 24 6.99 -3.41 6.91
N GLN A 25 5.86 -2.74 6.65
CA GLN A 25 5.17 -1.93 7.66
C GLN A 25 3.86 -2.57 8.08
N ARG A 26 3.72 -2.77 9.40
CA ARG A 26 2.47 -3.22 10.03
C ARG A 26 1.57 -2.01 10.30
N LEU A 27 0.41 -2.02 9.68
CA LEU A 27 -0.65 -1.03 9.80
C LEU A 27 -1.79 -1.60 10.64
N ARG A 28 -2.51 -0.73 11.32
CA ARG A 28 -3.67 -1.10 12.12
C ARG A 28 -4.96 -0.82 11.39
N GLY A 29 -5.91 -1.74 11.51
CA GLY A 29 -7.27 -1.58 11.05
C GLY A 29 -8.25 -1.93 12.16
N GLN A 30 -9.48 -1.44 12.04
CA GLN A 30 -10.57 -1.74 12.93
C GLN A 30 -11.84 -2.05 12.14
N ILE A 31 -12.58 -3.06 12.57
CA ILE A 31 -13.92 -3.39 12.05
C ILE A 31 -14.94 -3.24 13.18
N SER A 32 -16.04 -2.55 12.90
CA SER A 32 -17.24 -2.59 13.72
C SER A 32 -18.33 -3.41 13.04
N MET A 33 -18.90 -4.37 13.78
CA MET A 33 -19.94 -5.29 13.33
C MET A 33 -21.19 -5.17 14.21
N PHE A 34 -22.37 -5.15 13.60
CA PHE A 34 -23.67 -5.24 14.29
C PHE A 34 -24.28 -6.62 14.03
N GLY A 35 -23.91 -7.61 14.87
CA GLY A 35 -24.24 -9.00 14.60
C GLY A 35 -23.50 -9.50 13.35
N GLN A 36 -24.24 -9.97 12.34
CA GLN A 36 -23.68 -10.39 11.05
C GLN A 36 -23.56 -9.23 10.05
N HIS A 37 -24.02 -8.03 10.40
CA HIS A 37 -23.99 -6.87 9.52
C HIS A 37 -22.71 -6.06 9.71
N LEU A 38 -22.05 -5.72 8.61
CA LEU A 38 -20.91 -4.80 8.60
C LEU A 38 -21.36 -3.38 8.96
N GLY A 39 -20.65 -2.75 9.90
CA GLY A 39 -20.85 -1.35 10.27
C GLY A 39 -19.86 -0.44 9.55
N ARG A 40 -18.61 -0.41 10.04
CA ARG A 40 -17.53 0.43 9.51
C ARG A 40 -16.22 -0.34 9.50
N ILE A 41 -15.41 -0.07 8.48
CA ILE A 41 -14.01 -0.48 8.39
C ILE A 41 -13.17 0.79 8.39
N GLU A 42 -12.19 0.87 9.28
CA GLU A 42 -11.21 1.94 9.34
C GLU A 42 -9.81 1.33 9.15
N LEU A 43 -9.02 1.93 8.28
CA LEU A 43 -7.67 1.50 7.95
C LEU A 43 -6.73 2.69 8.13
N GLN A 44 -5.55 2.45 8.71
CA GLN A 44 -4.50 3.46 8.67
C GLN A 44 -4.13 3.79 7.21
N PRO A 45 -3.92 5.08 6.88
CA PRO A 45 -3.58 5.50 5.54
C PRO A 45 -2.20 4.96 5.13
N HIS A 46 -2.06 4.59 3.86
CA HIS A 46 -0.75 4.33 3.27
C HIS A 46 0.03 5.65 3.13
N PRO A 47 1.32 5.70 3.50
CA PRO A 47 2.13 6.89 3.26
C PRO A 47 2.19 7.18 1.76
N VAL A 48 1.75 8.38 1.37
CA VAL A 48 2.00 8.88 0.02
C VAL A 48 3.47 9.30 0.00
N LEU A 49 4.33 8.44 -0.54
CA LEU A 49 5.67 8.85 -0.90
C LEU A 49 5.51 9.89 -2.00
N GLU A 50 6.10 11.08 -1.83
CA GLU A 50 6.20 12.05 -2.92
C GLU A 50 6.72 11.29 -4.14
N ALA A 51 6.02 11.43 -5.27
CA ALA A 51 6.45 10.83 -6.51
C ALA A 51 7.90 11.26 -6.70
N GLN A 52 8.83 10.31 -6.64
CA GLN A 52 10.17 10.57 -7.12
C GLN A 52 9.98 11.17 -8.50
N PRO A 53 10.56 12.35 -8.79
CA PRO A 53 10.46 12.91 -10.12
C PRO A 53 10.81 11.77 -11.06
N GLU A 54 9.92 11.50 -12.04
CA GLU A 54 10.20 10.64 -13.20
C GLU A 54 11.69 10.78 -13.47
N PRO A 55 12.50 9.70 -13.43
CA PRO A 55 13.93 9.83 -13.59
C PRO A 55 14.12 10.61 -14.88
N VAL A 56 14.43 11.91 -14.73
CA VAL A 56 14.74 12.77 -15.86
C VAL A 56 15.91 12.02 -16.44
N ALA A 57 15.73 11.48 -17.65
CA ALA A 57 16.77 10.73 -18.30
C ALA A 57 17.97 11.66 -18.37
N THR A 58 18.86 11.58 -17.37
CA THR A 58 20.12 12.27 -17.36
C THR A 58 20.82 11.58 -18.51
N GLN A 59 20.89 12.27 -19.64
CA GLN A 59 21.62 11.80 -20.80
C GLN A 59 23.07 11.60 -20.35
N GLY A 60 23.40 10.39 -19.93
CA GLY A 60 24.50 10.18 -19.01
C GLY A 60 24.63 8.73 -18.61
N SER A 61 25.11 7.94 -19.57
CA SER A 61 25.43 6.51 -19.47
C SER A 61 24.25 5.54 -19.51
N ASP A 62 23.56 5.55 -20.64
CA ASP A 62 22.92 4.32 -21.10
C ASP A 62 24.06 3.28 -21.24
N LYS A 63 24.09 2.28 -20.35
CA LYS A 63 25.13 1.25 -20.28
C LYS A 63 24.92 0.20 -21.37
N VAL A 64 24.65 0.66 -22.60
CA VAL A 64 24.38 -0.19 -23.75
C VAL A 64 25.71 -0.67 -24.31
N ILE A 65 26.08 -1.91 -23.98
CA ILE A 65 27.17 -2.59 -24.65
C ILE A 65 26.64 -3.07 -25.99
N ARG A 66 27.16 -2.52 -27.10
CA ARG A 66 26.85 -3.03 -28.44
C ARG A 66 27.47 -4.42 -28.59
N LEU A 67 26.73 -5.34 -29.20
CA LEU A 67 27.14 -6.74 -29.35
C LEU A 67 28.50 -6.88 -30.08
N GLU A 68 28.80 -5.92 -30.95
CA GLU A 68 30.05 -5.77 -31.69
C GLU A 68 31.26 -5.53 -30.78
N ASP A 69 31.09 -4.68 -29.76
CA ASP A 69 32.13 -4.29 -28.80
C ASP A 69 32.42 -5.44 -27.83
N TRP A 70 31.40 -6.26 -27.52
CA TRP A 70 31.57 -7.46 -26.71
C TRP A 70 32.39 -8.54 -27.43
N ARG A 71 32.10 -8.79 -28.73
CA ARG A 71 32.83 -9.79 -29.53
C ARG A 71 34.32 -9.46 -29.68
N ARG A 72 34.66 -8.18 -29.76
CA ARG A 72 36.04 -7.70 -29.96
C ARG A 72 36.92 -7.79 -28.72
N LYS A 73 36.32 -7.90 -27.53
CA LYS A 73 37.04 -8.08 -26.25
C LYS A 73 37.33 -9.54 -25.92
N ALA A 74 36.73 -10.49 -26.64
CA ALA A 74 36.86 -11.93 -26.39
C ALA A 74 37.98 -12.59 -27.23
N GLU A 75 38.78 -11.79 -27.93
CA GLU A 75 39.95 -12.16 -28.73
C GLU A 75 41.23 -11.65 -28.03
#